data_AF-A0A7X8Q940-F1
#
_entry.id   AF-A0A7X8Q940-F1
#
_cell.length_a   1.000
_cell.length_b   1.000
_cell.length_c   1.000
_cell.angle_alpha   90.00
_cell.angle_beta   90.00
_cell.angle_gamma   90.00
#
_symmetry.space_group_name_H-M   'P 1'
#
loop_
_entity.id
_entity.type
_entity.pdbx_description
1 polymer ?
#
loop_
_entity_poly.entity_id
_entity_poly.type
_entity_poly.pdbx_seq_one_letter_code
_entity_poly.pdbx_strand_id
1 'polypeptide(L)'
;MEIFVTNKLSEFIQINKLDSNQSENKKWSANIFILDRKKNIIFTHKETLYSFIVTDLTKKDLGDLNEKIINELKIQLECDKIDVKNALNYFEISSTEDIFFLKTDNDRKTMGWTNDLLQVNKWLIEKNQQDKLASTVFFAHNGMNKRPVNSRGFLSPIEILNDKLGNKK
;
A
#
# COMPACT_ATOMS: atom_id res chain seq x y z
N MET A 1 4.17 -3.13 -12.09
CA MET A 1 4.26 -2.77 -10.65
C MET A 1 5.46 -3.41 -9.96
N GLU A 2 6.46 -2.61 -9.58
CA GLU A 2 7.60 -3.06 -8.77
C GLU A 2 7.40 -2.74 -7.28
N ILE A 3 7.57 -3.73 -6.40
CA ILE A 3 7.28 -3.62 -4.97
C ILE A 3 8.51 -3.97 -4.13
N PHE A 4 9.06 -2.98 -3.43
CA PHE A 4 10.18 -3.14 -2.50
C PHE A 4 9.65 -3.65 -1.17
N VAL A 5 10.01 -4.89 -0.83
CA VAL A 5 9.53 -5.52 0.38
C VAL A 5 10.56 -5.44 1.50
N THR A 6 10.09 -5.26 2.72
CA THR A 6 10.93 -5.44 3.92
C THR A 6 11.46 -6.86 4.02
N ASN A 7 12.59 -7.05 4.72
CA ASN A 7 13.17 -8.38 4.96
C ASN A 7 12.12 -9.36 5.54
N LYS A 8 11.36 -8.91 6.54
CA LYS A 8 10.29 -9.70 7.16
C LYS A 8 9.21 -10.14 6.17
N LEU A 9 8.85 -9.29 5.20
CA LEU A 9 7.90 -9.65 4.15
C LEU A 9 8.54 -10.60 3.14
N SER A 10 9.79 -10.37 2.71
CA SER A 10 10.49 -11.26 1.78
C SER A 10 10.58 -12.71 2.28
N GLU A 11 10.82 -12.91 3.57
CA GLU A 11 10.81 -14.23 4.21
C GLU A 11 9.44 -14.88 4.18
N PHE A 12 8.37 -14.09 4.34
CA PHE A 12 7.01 -14.60 4.33
C PHE A 12 6.54 -15.03 2.94
N ILE A 13 6.81 -14.21 1.91
CA ILE A 13 6.40 -14.48 0.53
C ILE A 13 7.42 -15.29 -0.29
N GLN A 14 8.56 -15.66 0.32
CA GLN A 14 9.58 -16.56 -0.26
C GLN A 14 10.08 -16.09 -1.64
N ILE A 15 10.42 -14.81 -1.77
CA ILE A 15 10.90 -14.26 -3.04
C ILE A 15 12.22 -14.93 -3.44
N ASN A 16 12.24 -15.56 -4.62
CA ASN A 16 13.48 -15.86 -5.33
C ASN A 16 13.96 -14.56 -6.00
N LYS A 17 15.17 -14.12 -5.63
CA LYS A 17 15.76 -12.82 -6.00
C LYS A 17 15.58 -12.51 -7.48
N LEU A 18 15.01 -11.35 -7.80
CA LEU A 18 15.04 -10.75 -9.12
C LEU A 18 15.67 -9.36 -9.01
N ASP A 19 16.66 -9.07 -9.84
CA ASP A 19 17.20 -7.73 -10.05
C ASP A 19 16.27 -6.99 -11.02
N SER A 20 15.81 -5.80 -10.65
CA SER A 20 15.01 -4.94 -11.53
C SER A 20 15.82 -3.77 -12.07
N ASN A 21 15.77 -3.54 -13.38
CA ASN A 21 16.45 -2.43 -14.08
C ASN A 21 15.55 -1.19 -14.32
N GLN A 22 14.47 -0.95 -13.58
CA GLN A 22 13.58 0.20 -13.83
C GLN A 22 13.74 1.39 -12.84
N SER A 23 13.17 2.54 -13.20
CA SER A 23 13.34 3.85 -12.55
C SER A 23 12.80 3.92 -11.11
N GLU A 24 13.59 4.51 -10.20
CA GLU A 24 13.39 4.53 -8.74
C GLU A 24 12.07 5.16 -8.24
N ASN A 25 11.45 6.04 -9.02
CA ASN A 25 10.35 6.91 -8.58
C ASN A 25 8.93 6.35 -8.77
N LYS A 26 8.72 5.33 -9.62
CA LYS A 26 7.39 4.72 -9.87
C LYS A 26 7.15 3.44 -9.05
N LYS A 27 7.90 3.29 -7.96
CA LYS A 27 8.00 2.03 -7.22
C LYS A 27 7.15 2.07 -5.96
N TRP A 28 6.74 0.89 -5.51
CA TRP A 28 5.98 0.70 -4.29
C TRP A 28 6.88 0.18 -3.18
N SER A 29 6.50 0.42 -1.92
CA SER A 29 7.07 -0.24 -0.76
C SER A 29 6.00 -1.07 -0.07
N ALA A 30 6.36 -2.23 0.48
CA ALA A 30 5.43 -3.10 1.18
C ALA A 30 6.01 -3.64 2.50
N ASN A 31 5.20 -3.52 3.55
CA ASN A 31 5.54 -3.93 4.91
C ASN A 31 4.50 -4.90 5.46
N ILE A 32 4.96 -5.99 6.06
CA ILE A 32 4.09 -6.94 6.76
C ILE A 32 3.92 -6.55 8.22
N PHE A 33 2.68 -6.52 8.68
CA PHE A 33 2.32 -6.34 10.09
C PHE A 33 1.33 -7.41 10.54
N ILE A 34 1.30 -7.66 11.85
CA ILE A 34 0.45 -8.70 12.44
C ILE A 34 -0.62 -8.00 13.28
N LEU A 35 -1.87 -8.34 13.01
CA LEU A 35 -3.02 -7.89 13.77
C LEU A 35 -3.87 -9.11 14.12
N ASP A 36 -4.16 -9.28 15.41
CA ASP A 36 -4.94 -10.42 15.92
C ASP A 36 -4.50 -11.78 15.36
N ARG A 37 -3.17 -12.03 15.38
CA ARG A 37 -2.51 -13.23 14.84
C ARG A 37 -2.65 -13.42 13.31
N LYS A 38 -3.34 -12.53 12.61
CA LYS A 38 -3.45 -12.49 11.15
C LYS A 38 -2.36 -11.61 10.56
N LYS A 39 -1.80 -12.03 9.42
CA LYS A 39 -0.78 -11.25 8.69
C LYS A 39 -1.48 -10.32 7.72
N ASN A 40 -1.01 -9.10 7.65
CA ASN A 40 -1.53 -8.07 6.76
C ASN A 40 -0.34 -7.38 6.10
N ILE A 41 -0.53 -6.90 4.88
CA ILE A 41 0.51 -6.17 4.16
C ILE A 41 -0.03 -4.78 3.85
N ILE A 42 0.72 -3.76 4.25
CA ILE A 42 0.50 -2.38 3.80
C ILE A 42 1.42 -2.11 2.62
N PHE A 43 0.86 -1.52 1.58
CA PHE A 43 1.56 -1.06 0.38
C PHE A 43 1.52 0.46 0.36
N THR A 44 2.61 1.08 -0.09
CA THR A 44 2.74 2.54 -0.20
C THR A 44 3.48 2.90 -1.47
N HIS A 45 2.86 3.71 -2.33
CA HIS A 45 3.52 4.26 -3.51
C HIS A 45 4.52 5.34 -3.11
N LYS A 46 5.78 5.25 -3.55
CA LYS A 46 6.86 6.13 -3.06
C LYS A 46 6.66 7.59 -3.45
N GLU A 47 6.19 7.85 -4.66
CA GLU A 47 6.02 9.23 -5.13
C GLU A 47 4.79 9.91 -4.52
N THR A 48 3.66 9.23 -4.39
CA THR A 48 2.41 9.86 -3.94
C THR A 48 2.09 9.60 -2.47
N LEU A 49 2.80 8.65 -1.84
CA LEU A 49 2.50 8.09 -0.52
C LEU A 49 1.09 7.49 -0.43
N TYR A 50 0.47 7.21 -1.58
CA TYR A 50 -0.81 6.55 -1.66
C TYR A 50 -0.66 5.11 -1.17
N SER A 51 -1.51 4.71 -0.23
CA SER A 51 -1.38 3.44 0.47
C SER A 51 -2.65 2.60 0.36
N PHE A 52 -2.51 1.30 0.53
CA PHE A 52 -3.63 0.35 0.68
C PHE A 52 -3.18 -0.83 1.56
N ILE A 53 -4.14 -1.57 2.13
CA ILE A 53 -3.84 -2.69 3.03
C ILE A 53 -4.55 -3.96 2.55
N VAL A 54 -3.77 -5.00 2.26
CA VAL A 54 -4.30 -6.36 2.06
C VAL A 54 -4.31 -7.08 3.41
N THR A 55 -5.49 -7.46 3.87
CA THR A 55 -5.66 -8.06 5.20
C THR A 55 -5.86 -9.58 5.18
N ASP A 56 -5.64 -10.22 6.34
CA ASP A 56 -5.93 -11.63 6.60
C ASP A 56 -5.24 -12.62 5.63
N LEU A 57 -3.96 -12.39 5.36
CA LEU A 57 -3.17 -13.22 4.47
C LEU A 57 -2.64 -14.47 5.18
N THR A 58 -2.92 -15.63 4.59
CA THR A 58 -2.35 -16.91 4.98
C THR A 58 -1.31 -17.38 3.96
N LYS A 59 -0.60 -18.47 4.27
CA LYS A 59 0.32 -19.09 3.29
C LYS A 59 -0.41 -19.63 2.05
N LYS A 60 -1.70 -19.97 2.17
CA LYS A 60 -2.50 -20.49 1.05
C LYS A 60 -2.82 -19.38 0.05
N ASP A 61 -2.98 -18.15 0.54
CA ASP A 61 -3.26 -16.97 -0.28
C ASP A 61 -2.06 -16.50 -1.12
N LEU A 62 -0.87 -17.05 -0.89
CA LEU A 62 0.34 -16.63 -1.60
C LEU A 62 0.32 -17.00 -3.09
N GLY A 63 -0.43 -18.05 -3.48
CA GLY A 63 -0.60 -18.42 -4.88
C GLY A 63 -1.32 -17.33 -5.71
N ASP A 64 -2.28 -16.64 -5.08
CA ASP A 64 -3.13 -15.63 -5.72
C ASP A 64 -2.82 -14.22 -5.19
N LEU A 65 -1.63 -14.01 -4.63
CA LEU A 65 -1.28 -12.76 -3.95
C LEU A 65 -1.34 -11.55 -4.90
N ASN A 66 -0.86 -11.70 -6.14
CA ASN A 66 -0.88 -10.63 -7.13
C ASN A 66 -2.31 -10.18 -7.45
N GLU A 67 -3.25 -11.12 -7.53
CA GLU A 67 -4.66 -10.81 -7.75
C GLU A 67 -5.26 -10.08 -6.55
N LYS A 68 -4.97 -10.54 -5.32
CA LYS A 68 -5.41 -9.87 -4.08
C LYS A 68 -4.89 -8.44 -3.98
N ILE A 69 -3.63 -8.21 -4.37
CA ILE A 69 -3.01 -6.89 -4.40
C ILE A 69 -3.76 -5.96 -5.36
N ILE A 70 -4.02 -6.40 -6.59
CA ILE A 70 -4.71 -5.58 -7.61
C ILE A 70 -6.15 -5.31 -7.21
N ASN A 71 -6.87 -6.32 -6.72
CA ASN A 71 -8.26 -6.18 -6.31
C ASN A 71 -8.38 -5.20 -5.14
N GLU A 72 -7.52 -5.31 -4.12
CA GLU A 72 -7.53 -4.37 -3.00
C GLU A 72 -7.14 -2.95 -3.42
N LEU A 73 -6.16 -2.79 -4.31
CA LEU A 73 -5.81 -1.48 -4.85
C LEU A 73 -7.00 -0.84 -5.59
N LYS A 74 -7.73 -1.60 -6.41
CA LYS A 74 -8.93 -1.10 -7.10
C LYS A 74 -10.02 -0.67 -6.10
N ILE A 75 -10.30 -1.50 -5.10
CA ILE A 75 -11.27 -1.18 -4.04
C ILE A 75 -10.87 0.11 -3.32
N GLN A 76 -9.60 0.24 -2.94
CA GLN A 76 -9.10 1.45 -2.27
C GLN A 76 -9.27 2.70 -3.15
N LEU A 77 -8.95 2.61 -4.44
CA LEU A 77 -9.13 3.71 -5.41
C LEU A 77 -10.59 4.11 -5.54
N GLU A 78 -11.51 3.13 -5.59
CA GLU A 78 -12.96 3.37 -5.63
C GLU A 78 -13.46 4.05 -4.34
N CYS A 79 -13.02 3.58 -3.16
CA CYS A 79 -13.35 4.20 -1.88
C CYS A 79 -12.86 5.66 -1.79
N ASP A 80 -11.67 5.92 -2.34
CA ASP A 80 -11.08 7.27 -2.41
C ASP A 80 -11.64 8.12 -3.57
N LYS A 81 -12.56 7.57 -4.38
CA LYS A 81 -13.19 8.21 -5.54
C LYS A 81 -12.20 8.68 -6.60
N ILE A 82 -11.17 7.88 -6.83
CA ILE A 82 -10.15 8.12 -7.87
C ILE A 82 -10.51 7.29 -9.10
N ASP A 83 -10.31 7.84 -10.29
CA ASP A 83 -10.50 7.10 -11.54
C ASP A 83 -9.54 5.91 -11.62
N VAL A 84 -10.09 4.70 -11.48
CA VAL A 84 -9.32 3.46 -11.39
C VAL A 84 -8.44 3.26 -12.63
N LYS A 85 -8.97 3.53 -13.83
CA LYS A 85 -8.26 3.30 -15.09
C LYS A 85 -7.03 4.21 -15.20
N ASN A 86 -7.20 5.50 -14.94
CA ASN A 86 -6.12 6.48 -14.99
C ASN A 86 -5.07 6.21 -13.89
N ALA A 87 -5.50 5.83 -12.69
CA ALA A 87 -4.60 5.46 -11.62
C ALA A 87 -3.76 4.21 -11.95
N LEU A 88 -4.38 3.14 -12.46
CA LEU A 88 -3.65 1.93 -12.88
C LEU A 88 -2.67 2.21 -14.02
N ASN A 89 -3.04 3.07 -14.97
CA ASN A 89 -2.13 3.53 -16.02
C ASN A 89 -0.94 4.30 -15.44
N TYR A 90 -1.17 5.21 -14.49
CA TYR A 90 -0.10 5.95 -13.82
C TYR A 90 0.83 5.04 -13.03
N PHE A 91 0.29 3.99 -12.39
CA PHE A 91 1.07 2.98 -11.66
C PHE A 91 1.71 1.89 -12.55
N GLU A 92 1.54 1.97 -13.87
CA GLU A 92 2.05 1.00 -14.84
C GLU A 92 1.61 -0.44 -14.50
N ILE A 93 0.30 -0.61 -14.32
CA ILE A 93 -0.35 -1.88 -14.00
C ILE A 93 -1.25 -2.26 -15.18
N SER A 94 -0.75 -3.12 -16.07
CA SER A 94 -1.51 -3.69 -17.18
C SER A 94 -2.14 -5.05 -16.84
N SER A 95 -1.48 -5.86 -16.01
CA SER A 95 -1.93 -7.20 -15.64
C SER A 95 -1.41 -7.65 -14.27
N THR A 96 -1.89 -8.81 -13.78
CA THR A 96 -1.39 -9.48 -12.56
C THR A 96 0.03 -10.04 -12.70
N GLU A 97 0.47 -10.32 -13.93
CA GLU A 97 1.81 -10.83 -14.23
C GLU A 97 2.87 -9.73 -14.10
N ASP A 98 2.46 -8.46 -14.07
CA ASP A 98 3.34 -7.30 -13.99
C ASP A 98 3.72 -6.93 -12.54
N ILE A 99 3.42 -7.77 -11.54
CA ILE A 99 3.81 -7.54 -10.15
C ILE A 99 5.11 -8.28 -9.85
N PHE A 100 6.15 -7.49 -9.55
CA PHE A 100 7.48 -7.98 -9.20
C PHE A 100 7.84 -7.55 -7.78
N PHE A 101 8.27 -8.50 -6.95
CA PHE A 101 8.75 -8.22 -5.61
C PHE A 101 10.27 -8.11 -5.58
N LEU A 102 10.76 -7.04 -4.97
CA LEU A 102 12.16 -6.67 -4.92
C LEU A 102 12.62 -6.55 -3.46
N LYS A 103 13.92 -6.71 -3.23
CA LYS A 103 14.50 -6.44 -1.91
C LYS A 103 14.26 -5.00 -1.49
N THR A 104 14.22 -4.76 -0.18
CA THR A 104 14.14 -3.40 0.36
C THR A 104 15.26 -2.51 -0.19
N ASP A 105 14.91 -1.28 -0.50
CA ASP A 105 15.82 -0.20 -0.88
C ASP A 105 16.08 0.77 0.29
N ASN A 106 15.59 0.44 1.49
CA ASN A 106 15.71 1.26 2.68
C ASN A 106 15.21 2.71 2.51
N ASP A 107 14.18 2.94 1.69
CA ASP A 107 13.55 4.28 1.57
C ASP A 107 12.91 4.72 2.89
N ARG A 108 13.66 5.53 3.64
CA ARG A 108 13.29 6.02 4.97
C ARG A 108 12.07 6.95 4.94
N LYS A 109 11.80 7.63 3.82
CA LYS A 109 10.65 8.54 3.72
C LYS A 109 9.35 7.74 3.66
N THR A 110 9.32 6.75 2.76
CA THR A 110 8.17 5.86 2.59
C THR A 110 7.97 4.97 3.83
N MET A 111 9.05 4.50 4.46
CA MET A 111 8.98 3.81 5.75
C MET A 111 8.41 4.69 6.86
N GLY A 112 8.84 5.95 6.97
CA GLY A 112 8.34 6.88 7.97
C GLY A 112 6.83 7.09 7.86
N TRP A 113 6.33 7.33 6.64
CA TRP A 113 4.90 7.42 6.37
C TRP A 113 4.15 6.13 6.72
N THR A 114 4.66 4.98 6.27
CA THR A 114 4.04 3.68 6.53
C THR A 114 3.95 3.40 8.04
N ASN A 115 4.98 3.77 8.81
CA ASN A 115 4.98 3.63 10.27
C ASN A 115 4.00 4.60 10.96
N ASP A 116 3.80 5.82 10.44
CA ASP A 116 2.76 6.73 10.94
C ASP A 116 1.37 6.09 10.78
N LEU A 117 1.07 5.60 9.57
CA LEU A 117 -0.21 4.96 9.28
C LEU A 117 -0.47 3.75 10.18
N LEU A 118 0.53 2.90 10.40
CA LEU A 118 0.41 1.74 11.28
C LEU A 118 0.20 2.13 12.75
N GLN A 119 0.82 3.21 13.22
CA GLN A 119 0.62 3.73 14.57
C GLN A 119 -0.80 4.29 14.75
N VAL A 120 -1.30 5.04 13.77
CA VAL A 120 -2.67 5.58 13.77
C VAL A 120 -3.68 4.44 13.76
N ASN A 121 -3.48 3.44 12.89
CA ASN A 121 -4.32 2.26 12.83
C ASN A 121 -4.35 1.53 14.18
N LYS A 122 -3.18 1.31 14.80
CA LYS A 122 -3.08 0.69 16.12
C LYS A 122 -3.87 1.47 17.19
N TRP A 123 -3.72 2.80 17.21
CA TRP A 123 -4.45 3.65 18.15
C TRP A 123 -5.97 3.58 17.97
N LEU A 124 -6.46 3.58 16.71
CA LEU A 124 -7.88 3.42 16.40
C LEU A 124 -8.43 2.09 16.89
N ILE A 125 -7.69 1.00 16.66
CA ILE A 125 -8.05 -0.34 17.10
C ILE A 125 -8.10 -0.43 18.63
N GLU A 126 -7.17 0.20 19.34
CA GLU A 126 -7.15 0.20 20.81
C GLU A 126 -8.31 1.00 21.41
N LYS A 127 -8.81 2.01 20.69
CA LYS A 127 -9.98 2.81 21.09
C LYS A 127 -11.30 2.12 20.78
N ASN A 128 -11.40 1.39 19.67
CA ASN A 128 -12.61 0.68 19.27
C ASN A 128 -12.70 -0.67 20.00
N GLN A 129 -13.75 -0.87 20.80
CA GLN A 129 -14.06 -2.17 21.43
C GLN A 129 -14.62 -3.21 20.44
N GLN A 130 -14.56 -2.93 19.14
CA GLN A 130 -15.10 -3.77 18.08
C GLN A 130 -14.03 -4.72 17.50
N ASP A 131 -14.41 -5.43 16.44
CA ASP A 131 -13.49 -6.25 15.65
C ASP A 131 -12.29 -5.41 15.13
N LYS A 132 -11.09 -5.88 15.45
CA LYS A 132 -9.82 -5.19 15.14
C LYS A 132 -9.57 -5.14 13.64
N LEU A 133 -9.87 -6.22 12.93
CA LEU A 133 -9.68 -6.34 11.49
C LEU A 133 -10.65 -5.41 10.75
N ALA A 134 -11.93 -5.40 11.13
CA ALA A 134 -12.92 -4.47 10.59
C ALA A 134 -12.52 -3.01 10.81
N SER A 135 -11.96 -2.68 11.98
CA SER A 135 -11.44 -1.34 12.27
C SER A 135 -10.27 -0.95 11.35
N THR A 136 -9.37 -1.89 11.04
CA THR A 136 -8.27 -1.67 10.07
C THR A 136 -8.78 -1.46 8.65
N VAL A 137 -9.71 -2.28 8.19
CA VAL A 137 -10.33 -2.14 6.86
C VAL A 137 -11.03 -0.78 6.76
N PHE A 138 -11.81 -0.41 7.78
CA PHE A 138 -12.45 0.89 7.84
C PHE A 138 -11.44 2.04 7.77
N PHE A 139 -10.35 1.97 8.53
CA PHE A 139 -9.29 2.99 8.49
C PHE A 139 -8.65 3.09 7.11
N ALA A 140 -8.29 1.95 6.49
CA ALA A 140 -7.68 1.91 5.17
C ALA A 140 -8.57 2.61 4.14
N HIS A 141 -9.83 2.20 4.04
CA HIS A 141 -10.76 2.69 3.02
C HIS A 141 -11.26 4.12 3.26
N ASN A 142 -11.28 4.60 4.51
CA ASN A 142 -11.98 5.86 4.82
C ASN A 142 -11.05 6.99 5.28
N GLY A 143 -9.88 6.69 5.84
CA GLY A 143 -9.05 7.69 6.52
C GLY A 143 -7.62 7.76 6.02
N MET A 144 -7.03 6.63 5.64
CA MET A 144 -5.58 6.51 5.42
C MET A 144 -5.03 7.53 4.42
N ASN A 145 -5.62 7.61 3.22
CA ASN A 145 -5.10 8.45 2.13
C ASN A 145 -5.61 9.90 2.15
N LYS A 146 -6.42 10.28 3.14
CA LYS A 146 -6.92 11.66 3.36
C LYS A 146 -6.05 12.45 4.34
N ARG A 147 -5.08 11.78 4.98
CA ARG A 147 -4.24 12.41 5.99
C ARG A 147 -3.19 13.31 5.31
N PRO A 148 -3.00 14.54 5.81
CA PRO A 148 -2.02 15.46 5.24
C PRO A 148 -0.60 14.98 5.52
N VAL A 149 0.29 15.09 4.54
CA VAL A 149 1.70 14.73 4.68
C VAL A 149 2.54 15.99 4.86
N ASN A 150 3.13 16.17 6.04
CA ASN A 150 3.98 17.34 6.34
C ASN A 150 5.12 17.50 5.32
N SER A 151 5.81 16.40 4.98
CA SER A 151 6.91 16.41 4.00
C SER A 151 6.51 16.78 2.57
N ARG A 152 5.20 16.88 2.29
CA ARG A 152 4.62 17.26 0.99
C ARG A 152 3.78 18.54 1.07
N GLY A 153 4.08 19.42 2.02
CA GLY A 153 3.39 20.70 2.15
C GLY A 153 1.93 20.54 2.62
N PHE A 154 1.65 19.50 3.42
CA PHE A 154 0.34 19.16 3.96
C PHE A 154 -0.70 18.70 2.93
N LEU A 155 -0.30 18.40 1.69
CA LEU A 155 -1.15 17.67 0.75
C LEU A 155 -1.34 16.22 1.21
N SER A 156 -2.54 15.71 1.04
CA SER A 156 -2.87 14.30 1.25
C SER A 156 -2.44 13.43 0.05
N PRO A 157 -2.21 12.12 0.24
CA PRO A 157 -1.91 11.22 -0.86
C PRO A 157 -2.94 11.24 -2.00
N ILE A 158 -4.23 11.42 -1.69
CA ILE A 158 -5.30 11.56 -2.70
C ILE A 158 -5.09 12.82 -3.54
N GLU A 159 -4.77 13.96 -2.91
CA GLU A 159 -4.53 15.22 -3.63
C GLU A 159 -3.29 15.11 -4.51
N ILE A 160 -2.19 14.57 -3.98
CA ILE A 160 -0.94 14.38 -4.73
C ILE A 160 -1.18 13.44 -5.92
N LEU A 161 -1.93 12.36 -5.75
CA LEU A 161 -2.24 11.45 -6.85
C LEU A 161 -3.12 12.13 -7.91
N ASN A 162 -4.17 12.84 -7.52
CA ASN A 162 -5.02 13.56 -8.48
C ASN A 162 -4.24 14.62 -9.27
N ASP A 163 -3.31 15.34 -8.63
CA ASP A 163 -2.41 16.27 -9.31
C ASP A 163 -1.56 15.56 -10.37
N LYS A 164 -1.07 14.35 -10.07
CA LYS A 164 -0.28 13.53 -11.00
C LYS A 164 -1.12 12.96 -12.14
N LEU A 165 -2.40 12.69 -11.91
CA LEU A 165 -3.35 12.27 -12.93
C LEU A 165 -3.81 13.41 -13.85
N GLY A 166 -3.42 14.66 -13.56
CA GLY A 166 -3.86 15.83 -14.32
C GLY A 166 -5.29 16.28 -13.98
N ASN A 167 -5.88 15.73 -12.93
CA ASN A 167 -7.19 16.10 -12.43
C ASN A 167 -7.06 17.34 -11.53
N LYS A 168 -6.67 18.49 -12.11
CA LYS A 168 -6.77 19.76 -11.37
C LYS A 168 -8.26 20.11 -11.21
N LYS A 169 -8.69 20.29 -9.96
CA LYS A 169 -9.95 20.94 -9.63
C LYS A 169 -9.94 22.40 -10.05
#